data_AF-S7WMP4-F1
#
_entry.id   AF-S7WMP4-F1
#
_cell.length_a   1.000
_cell.length_b   1.000
_cell.length_c   1.000
_cell.angle_alpha   90.00
_cell.angle_beta   90.00
_cell.angle_gamma   90.00
#
_symmetry.space_group_name_H-M   'P 1'
#
loop_
_entity.id
_entity.type
_entity.pdbx_description
1 polymer ?
#
loop_
_entity_poly.entity_id
_entity_poly.type
_entity_poly.pdbx_seq_one_letter_code
_entity_poly.pdbx_strand_id
1 'polypeptide(L)'
;MTDSTLLEQAQKICRNLLDLDLPETPEKIRSAIEKVVMILPGAAAAREHLYERLLTVTGVSQEAPRILDNDKLQPWVIDKWAENPENRKFWNRYKNYLTDEKKFAPKIISRLDELTNNILDRLADPDTHDQYDKRGLVVGHVQSGKTSNYIGLITKAADAGYKLIVVMAGIHNSLRSQTQLRIDEGFLGYDTETSRSFKSGTNRMGVGRFDPDVPAHSLTSSAPNGDFRQAVAETINLNLRGTDPVVVVIKKTTQF
;
A
#
# COMPACT_ATOMS: atom_id res chain seq x y z
N MET A 1 -26.91 7.86 -13.37
CA MET A 1 -25.50 7.45 -13.19
C MET A 1 -24.94 8.27 -12.05
N THR A 2 -24.30 7.65 -11.05
CA THR A 2 -23.60 8.39 -9.99
C THR A 2 -22.29 8.93 -10.54
N ASP A 3 -21.82 10.09 -10.06
CA ASP A 3 -20.55 10.70 -10.53
C ASP A 3 -19.36 9.73 -10.47
N SER A 4 -19.36 8.80 -9.50
CA SER A 4 -18.37 7.73 -9.37
C SER A 4 -18.33 6.77 -10.57
N THR A 5 -19.49 6.39 -11.11
CA THR A 5 -19.56 5.47 -12.27
C THR A 5 -19.07 6.14 -13.55
N LEU A 6 -19.32 7.43 -13.70
CA LEU A 6 -18.85 8.21 -14.84
C LEU A 6 -17.31 8.35 -14.82
N LEU A 7 -16.74 8.59 -13.64
CA LEU A 7 -15.30 8.70 -13.45
C LEU A 7 -14.57 7.39 -13.80
N GLU A 8 -15.08 6.25 -13.36
CA GLU A 8 -14.52 4.93 -13.68
C GLU A 8 -14.55 4.65 -15.19
N GLN A 9 -15.66 4.99 -15.85
CA GLN A 9 -15.77 4.86 -17.31
C GLN A 9 -14.76 5.77 -18.04
N ALA A 10 -14.68 7.04 -17.65
CA ALA A 10 -13.74 7.98 -18.24
C ALA A 10 -12.27 7.54 -18.05
N GLN A 11 -11.93 7.01 -16.87
CA GLN A 11 -10.60 6.47 -16.59
C GLN A 11 -10.29 5.25 -17.47
N LYS A 12 -11.24 4.33 -17.63
CA LYS A 12 -11.07 3.14 -18.47
C LYS A 12 -10.80 3.50 -19.92
N ILE A 13 -11.54 4.48 -20.46
CA ILE A 13 -11.35 4.94 -21.85
C ILE A 13 -9.99 5.63 -22.00
N CYS A 14 -9.59 6.50 -21.06
CA CYS A 14 -8.28 7.13 -21.09
C CYS A 14 -7.13 6.09 -21.15
N ARG A 15 -7.20 5.03 -20.32
CA ARG A 15 -6.16 3.98 -20.32
C ARG A 15 -6.11 3.23 -21.64
N ASN A 16 -7.26 2.83 -22.19
CA ASN A 16 -7.30 2.15 -23.49
C ASN A 16 -6.71 3.02 -24.61
N LEU A 17 -6.90 4.34 -24.55
CA LEU A 17 -6.27 5.27 -25.51
C LEU A 17 -4.76 5.38 -25.32
N LEU A 18 -4.27 5.35 -24.08
CA LEU A 18 -2.84 5.44 -23.76
C LEU A 18 -2.08 4.15 -24.09
N ASP A 19 -2.70 2.98 -23.87
CA ASP A 19 -2.11 1.67 -24.20
C ASP A 19 -1.83 1.51 -25.71
N LEU A 20 -2.59 2.22 -26.56
CA LEU A 20 -2.40 2.22 -28.02
C LEU A 20 -1.24 3.12 -28.49
N ASP A 21 -0.85 4.12 -27.69
CA ASP A 21 0.08 5.19 -28.09
C ASP A 21 1.27 5.34 -27.12
N LEU A 22 2.15 4.33 -27.07
CA LEU A 22 3.40 4.38 -26.32
C LEU A 22 4.43 5.34 -26.96
N PRO A 23 5.34 5.98 -26.19
CA PRO A 23 5.42 6.02 -24.72
C PRO A 23 4.40 7.00 -24.14
N GLU A 24 3.93 6.73 -22.91
CA GLU A 24 3.02 7.62 -22.17
C GLU A 24 3.81 8.87 -21.70
N THR A 25 3.40 10.07 -22.14
CA THR A 25 3.96 11.36 -21.70
C THR A 25 2.88 12.22 -21.03
N PRO A 26 3.22 13.24 -20.22
CA PRO A 26 2.22 14.09 -19.57
C PRO A 26 1.27 14.74 -20.60
N GLU A 27 1.81 15.11 -21.76
CA GLU A 27 1.06 15.70 -22.88
C GLU A 27 0.08 14.70 -23.49
N LYS A 28 0.49 13.43 -23.65
CA LYS A 28 -0.41 12.38 -24.14
C LYS A 28 -1.52 12.06 -23.15
N ILE A 29 -1.23 12.08 -21.84
CA ILE A 29 -2.27 11.93 -20.80
C ILE A 29 -3.28 13.06 -20.92
N ARG A 30 -2.83 14.32 -21.05
CA ARG A 30 -3.73 15.46 -21.27
C ARG A 30 -4.56 15.29 -22.54
N SER A 31 -3.94 14.88 -23.64
CA SER A 31 -4.64 14.64 -24.91
C SER A 31 -5.70 13.55 -24.80
N ALA A 32 -5.40 12.44 -24.12
CA ALA A 32 -6.34 11.35 -23.88
C ALA A 32 -7.55 11.84 -23.06
N ILE A 33 -7.32 12.64 -22.03
CA ILE A 33 -8.40 13.21 -21.22
C ILE A 33 -9.28 14.15 -22.05
N GLU A 34 -8.70 15.02 -22.88
CA GLU A 34 -9.52 15.90 -23.73
C GLU A 34 -10.39 15.12 -24.72
N LYS A 35 -9.86 14.05 -25.34
CA LYS A 35 -10.65 13.15 -26.20
C LYS A 35 -11.80 12.52 -25.42
N VAL A 36 -11.56 12.09 -24.18
CA VAL A 36 -12.60 11.50 -23.32
C VAL A 36 -13.65 12.52 -22.90
N VAL A 37 -13.25 13.75 -22.56
CA VAL A 37 -14.18 14.84 -22.21
C VAL A 37 -15.06 15.22 -23.41
N MET A 38 -14.55 15.13 -24.64
CA MET A 38 -15.37 15.32 -25.85
C MET A 38 -16.44 14.23 -26.03
N ILE A 39 -16.11 12.97 -25.69
CA ILE A 39 -17.04 11.84 -25.80
C ILE A 39 -18.02 11.81 -24.62
N LEU A 40 -17.56 12.18 -23.42
CA LEU A 40 -18.31 12.20 -22.17
C LEU A 40 -18.21 13.59 -21.52
N PRO A 41 -19.04 14.57 -21.93
CA PRO A 41 -18.97 15.94 -21.42
C PRO A 41 -19.12 16.05 -19.90
N GLY A 42 -19.85 15.13 -19.26
CA GLY A 42 -19.99 15.07 -17.81
C GLY A 42 -18.68 14.82 -17.05
N ALA A 43 -17.64 14.29 -17.71
CA ALA A 43 -16.34 14.06 -17.10
C ALA A 43 -15.48 15.33 -16.99
N ALA A 44 -15.91 16.45 -17.57
CA ALA A 44 -15.17 17.71 -17.58
C ALA A 44 -14.82 18.21 -16.16
N ALA A 45 -15.74 18.05 -15.21
CA ALA A 45 -15.53 18.44 -13.81
C ALA A 45 -14.45 17.60 -13.11
N ALA A 46 -14.17 16.38 -13.61
CA ALA A 46 -13.20 15.46 -13.03
C ALA A 46 -11.84 15.44 -13.77
N ARG A 47 -11.63 16.35 -14.73
CA ARG A 47 -10.40 16.42 -15.57
C ARG A 47 -9.13 16.35 -14.74
N GLU A 48 -9.02 17.17 -13.70
CA GLU A 48 -7.83 17.23 -12.85
C GLU A 48 -7.62 15.93 -12.07
N HIS A 49 -8.70 15.38 -11.52
CA HIS A 49 -8.63 14.11 -10.78
C HIS A 49 -8.22 12.95 -11.68
N LEU A 50 -8.72 12.91 -12.92
CA LEU A 50 -8.33 11.92 -13.93
C LEU A 50 -6.85 12.07 -14.29
N TYR A 51 -6.37 13.29 -14.51
CA TYR A 51 -4.97 13.56 -14.80
C TYR A 51 -4.04 13.05 -13.70
N GLU A 52 -4.33 13.40 -12.46
CA GLU A 52 -3.57 12.95 -11.29
C GLU A 52 -3.58 11.42 -11.12
N ARG A 53 -4.75 10.81 -11.31
CA ARG A 53 -4.90 9.35 -11.22
C ARG A 53 -4.10 8.66 -12.33
N LEU A 54 -4.14 9.18 -13.55
CA LEU A 54 -3.43 8.64 -14.70
C LEU A 54 -1.91 8.78 -14.53
N LEU A 55 -1.41 9.95 -14.12
CA LEU A 55 0.02 10.13 -13.80
C LEU A 55 0.53 9.11 -12.77
N THR A 56 -0.28 8.84 -11.74
CA THR A 56 0.06 7.88 -10.70
C THR A 56 0.15 6.44 -11.24
N VAL A 57 -0.81 6.00 -12.05
CA VAL A 57 -0.84 4.61 -12.54
C VAL A 57 0.10 4.35 -13.71
N THR A 58 0.43 5.37 -14.50
CA THR A 58 1.33 5.32 -15.67
C THR A 58 2.80 5.54 -15.28
N GLY A 59 3.06 6.36 -14.26
CA GLY A 59 4.40 6.60 -13.74
C GLY A 59 5.27 7.57 -14.54
N VAL A 60 4.65 8.35 -15.40
CA VAL A 60 5.30 9.20 -16.40
C VAL A 60 6.17 10.32 -15.80
N SER A 61 5.95 10.70 -14.55
CA SER A 61 6.63 11.85 -13.90
C SER A 61 7.56 11.48 -12.74
N GLN A 62 7.89 10.21 -12.51
CA GLN A 62 8.69 9.82 -11.34
C GLN A 62 10.19 9.71 -11.67
N GLU A 63 10.98 10.63 -11.11
CA GLU A 63 12.44 10.52 -11.03
C GLU A 63 12.87 9.32 -10.18
N ALA A 64 14.10 8.84 -10.39
CA ALA A 64 14.67 7.78 -9.57
C ALA A 64 14.83 8.26 -8.11
N PRO A 65 14.59 7.38 -7.11
CA PRO A 65 14.77 7.74 -5.71
C PRO A 65 16.24 8.09 -5.44
N ARG A 66 16.47 9.16 -4.69
CA ARG A 66 17.79 9.49 -4.15
C ARG A 66 17.88 8.98 -2.72
N ILE A 67 18.94 8.25 -2.42
CA ILE A 67 19.19 7.71 -1.10
C ILE A 67 20.43 8.36 -0.52
N LEU A 68 20.30 8.91 0.67
CA LEU A 68 21.39 9.49 1.44
C LEU A 68 21.62 8.59 2.65
N ASP A 69 22.76 7.93 2.66
CA ASP A 69 23.11 6.94 3.68
C ASP A 69 24.62 6.99 3.92
N ASN A 70 25.02 7.04 5.19
CA ASN A 70 26.43 7.06 5.58
C ASN A 70 26.93 5.66 5.97
N ASP A 71 26.02 4.69 6.10
CA ASP A 71 26.37 3.33 6.48
C ASP A 71 26.84 2.52 5.27
N LYS A 72 27.76 1.57 5.50
CA LYS A 72 28.06 0.54 4.50
C LYS A 72 26.87 -0.41 4.43
N LEU A 73 26.06 -0.28 3.38
CA LEU A 73 24.95 -1.19 3.12
C LEU A 73 25.47 -2.63 3.01
N GLN A 74 24.89 -3.53 3.79
CA GLN A 74 25.00 -4.97 3.61
C GLN A 74 23.62 -5.44 3.13
N PRO A 75 23.41 -5.56 1.80
CA PRO A 75 22.14 -6.05 1.27
C PRO A 75 21.87 -7.45 1.82
N TRP A 76 20.64 -7.68 2.28
CA TRP A 76 20.23 -8.95 2.88
C TRP A 76 18.88 -9.43 2.36
N VAL A 77 18.05 -8.51 1.83
CA VAL A 77 16.69 -8.80 1.39
C VAL A 77 16.68 -9.78 0.22
N ILE A 78 17.59 -9.61 -0.75
CA ILE A 78 17.68 -10.49 -1.91
C ILE A 78 18.07 -11.91 -1.50
N ASP A 79 19.06 -12.04 -0.62
CA ASP A 79 19.53 -13.34 -0.13
C ASP A 79 18.40 -14.04 0.64
N LYS A 80 17.69 -13.31 1.52
CA LYS A 80 16.55 -13.85 2.27
C LYS A 80 15.42 -14.36 1.39
N TRP A 81 15.19 -13.73 0.24
CA TRP A 81 14.19 -14.18 -0.72
C TRP A 81 14.66 -15.35 -1.58
N ALA A 82 15.97 -15.46 -1.81
CA ALA A 82 16.56 -16.59 -2.51
C ALA A 82 16.54 -17.86 -1.66
N GLU A 83 16.70 -17.74 -0.34
CA GLU A 83 16.62 -18.86 0.61
C GLU A 83 15.27 -19.57 0.60
N ASN A 84 14.17 -18.81 0.52
CA ASN A 84 12.83 -19.38 0.40
C ASN A 84 11.91 -18.48 -0.44
N PRO A 85 11.55 -18.88 -1.66
CA PRO A 85 10.62 -18.14 -2.52
C PRO A 85 9.23 -17.91 -1.90
N GLU A 86 8.82 -18.72 -0.92
CA GLU A 86 7.58 -18.55 -0.16
C GLU A 86 7.64 -17.34 0.81
N ASN A 87 8.83 -16.74 1.04
CA ASN A 87 9.04 -15.54 1.84
C ASN A 87 8.55 -14.24 1.12
N ARG A 88 7.64 -14.34 0.15
CA ARG A 88 7.12 -13.18 -0.60
C ARG A 88 5.59 -13.20 -0.75
N LYS A 89 4.88 -13.93 0.13
CA LYS A 89 3.42 -14.09 0.05
C LYS A 89 2.69 -12.77 0.15
N PHE A 90 3.03 -11.94 1.13
CA PHE A 90 2.36 -10.65 1.32
C PHE A 90 2.64 -9.70 0.15
N TRP A 91 3.89 -9.61 -0.29
CA TRP A 91 4.25 -8.77 -1.44
C TRP A 91 3.60 -9.25 -2.74
N ASN A 92 3.65 -10.54 -3.04
CA ASN A 92 3.04 -11.09 -4.26
C ASN A 92 1.53 -10.87 -4.27
N ARG A 93 0.87 -11.08 -3.13
CA ARG A 93 -0.56 -10.79 -2.96
C ARG A 93 -0.85 -9.30 -3.20
N TYR A 94 -0.04 -8.41 -2.65
CA TYR A 94 -0.18 -6.97 -2.85
C TYR A 94 0.11 -6.54 -4.29
N LYS A 95 1.11 -7.13 -4.93
CA LYS A 95 1.46 -6.93 -6.34
C LYS A 95 0.30 -7.30 -7.26
N ASN A 96 -0.36 -8.43 -7.02
CA ASN A 96 -1.54 -8.85 -7.79
C ASN A 96 -2.68 -7.85 -7.61
N TYR A 97 -2.94 -7.40 -6.37
CA TYR A 97 -3.92 -6.35 -6.11
C TYR A 97 -3.60 -5.02 -6.83
N LEU A 98 -2.34 -4.59 -6.83
CA LEU A 98 -1.92 -3.38 -7.54
C LEU A 98 -2.10 -3.52 -9.06
N THR A 99 -1.80 -4.71 -9.61
CA THR A 99 -1.89 -5.01 -11.04
C THR A 99 -3.36 -5.10 -11.49
N ASP A 100 -4.14 -5.91 -10.79
CA ASP A 100 -5.45 -6.35 -11.26
C ASP A 100 -6.59 -5.48 -10.75
N GLU A 101 -6.49 -4.93 -9.54
CA GLU A 101 -7.55 -4.09 -8.97
C GLU A 101 -7.20 -2.60 -9.09
N LYS A 102 -6.00 -2.17 -8.69
CA LYS A 102 -5.60 -0.75 -8.80
C LYS A 102 -5.10 -0.35 -10.18
N LYS A 103 -4.84 -1.33 -11.05
CA LYS A 103 -4.43 -1.14 -12.45
C LYS A 103 -3.16 -0.30 -12.58
N PHE A 104 -2.15 -0.57 -11.77
CA PHE A 104 -0.85 0.09 -11.89
C PHE A 104 -0.07 -0.50 -13.07
N ALA A 105 0.69 0.33 -13.79
CA ALA A 105 1.55 -0.14 -14.85
C ALA A 105 2.67 -1.04 -14.29
N PRO A 106 3.11 -2.10 -15.01
CA PRO A 106 4.17 -3.00 -14.56
C PRO A 106 5.46 -2.26 -14.14
N LYS A 107 5.81 -1.19 -14.86
CA LYS A 107 6.98 -0.34 -14.55
C LYS A 107 6.88 0.32 -13.17
N ILE A 108 5.68 0.78 -12.79
CA ILE A 108 5.46 1.38 -11.46
C ILE A 108 5.58 0.34 -10.36
N ILE A 109 5.03 -0.84 -10.60
CA ILE A 109 5.12 -1.96 -9.66
C ILE A 109 6.58 -2.39 -9.48
N SER A 110 7.37 -2.49 -10.56
CA SER A 110 8.81 -2.80 -10.49
C SER A 110 9.59 -1.76 -9.68
N ARG A 111 9.35 -0.47 -9.95
CA ARG A 111 9.98 0.62 -9.20
C ARG A 111 9.61 0.60 -7.72
N LEU A 112 8.35 0.31 -7.42
CA LEU A 112 7.88 0.13 -6.05
C LEU A 112 8.57 -1.08 -5.38
N ASP A 113 8.73 -2.19 -6.10
CA ASP A 113 9.46 -3.38 -5.64
C ASP A 113 10.90 -2.97 -5.26
N GLU A 114 11.63 -2.39 -6.21
CA GLU A 114 13.03 -1.96 -6.02
C GLU A 114 13.18 -0.94 -4.88
N LEU A 115 12.31 0.08 -4.83
CA LEU A 115 12.37 1.12 -3.79
C LEU A 115 12.15 0.53 -2.40
N THR A 116 11.14 -0.32 -2.24
CA THR A 116 10.84 -0.92 -0.94
C THR A 116 11.89 -1.95 -0.51
N ASN A 117 12.60 -2.59 -1.45
CA ASN A 117 13.78 -3.41 -1.13
C ASN A 117 14.90 -2.56 -0.59
N ASN A 118 15.23 -1.48 -1.29
CA ASN A 118 16.27 -0.56 -0.86
C ASN A 118 16.00 0.02 0.53
N ILE A 119 14.73 0.28 0.86
CA ILE A 119 14.35 0.71 2.22
C ILE A 119 14.53 -0.43 3.22
N LEU A 120 14.06 -1.63 2.90
CA LEU A 120 14.14 -2.79 3.79
C LEU A 120 15.58 -3.25 4.04
N ASP A 121 16.45 -3.24 3.03
CA ASP A 121 17.89 -3.54 3.15
C ASP A 121 18.62 -2.63 4.15
N ARG A 122 18.05 -1.45 4.46
CA ARG A 122 18.58 -0.49 5.44
C ARG A 122 18.00 -0.67 6.83
N LEU A 123 16.96 -1.47 6.95
CA LEU A 123 16.51 -1.99 8.24
C LEU A 123 17.33 -3.25 8.55
N ALA A 124 17.34 -3.68 9.81
CA ALA A 124 18.04 -4.90 10.17
C ALA A 124 17.22 -6.13 9.75
N ASP A 125 17.90 -7.22 9.43
CA ASP A 125 17.23 -8.51 9.30
C ASP A 125 16.78 -9.02 10.69
N PRO A 126 15.47 -9.22 10.92
CA PRO A 126 14.95 -9.58 12.24
C PRO A 126 15.32 -10.99 12.70
N ASP A 127 15.82 -11.86 11.81
CA ASP A 127 16.22 -13.23 12.19
C ASP A 127 17.69 -13.33 12.60
N THR A 128 18.53 -12.38 12.18
CA THR A 128 19.98 -12.39 12.44
C THR A 128 20.43 -11.37 13.48
N HIS A 129 19.58 -10.39 13.81
CA HIS A 129 19.89 -9.33 14.76
C HIS A 129 18.97 -9.37 15.98
N ASP A 130 19.55 -9.61 17.16
CA ASP A 130 18.80 -9.64 18.42
C ASP A 130 18.23 -8.27 18.82
N GLN A 131 18.96 -7.18 18.53
CA GLN A 131 18.56 -5.81 18.82
C GLN A 131 19.10 -4.84 17.77
N TYR A 132 18.24 -3.92 17.31
CA TYR A 132 18.60 -2.86 16.38
C TYR A 132 17.71 -1.63 16.57
N ASP A 133 18.27 -0.44 16.39
CA ASP A 133 17.52 0.83 16.24
C ASP A 133 18.02 1.51 14.96
N LYS A 134 17.21 1.42 13.90
CA LYS A 134 17.47 2.07 12.62
C LYS A 134 16.32 3.03 12.32
N ARG A 135 16.68 4.27 12.01
CA ARG A 135 15.73 5.35 11.71
C ARG A 135 16.07 5.94 10.35
N GLY A 136 15.05 6.10 9.52
CA GLY A 136 15.19 6.68 8.19
C GLY A 136 14.03 7.62 7.88
N LEU A 137 14.23 8.48 6.89
CA LEU A 137 13.21 9.38 6.38
C LEU A 137 13.01 9.12 4.89
N VAL A 138 11.79 8.76 4.52
CA VAL A 138 11.39 8.63 3.11
C VAL A 138 10.54 9.85 2.75
N VAL A 139 11.03 10.67 1.81
CA VAL A 139 10.33 11.86 1.32
C VAL A 139 9.89 11.61 -0.12
N GLY A 140 8.61 11.85 -0.39
CA GLY A 140 8.04 11.73 -1.73
C GLY A 140 7.10 12.89 -2.05
N HIS A 141 7.10 13.32 -3.31
CA HIS A 141 6.22 14.38 -3.80
C HIS A 141 4.74 14.07 -3.52
N VAL A 142 3.89 15.10 -3.50
CA VAL A 142 2.43 14.90 -3.36
C VAL A 142 1.96 13.93 -4.45
N GLN A 143 1.11 12.96 -4.07
CA GLN A 143 0.59 11.92 -4.97
C GLN A 143 1.62 10.97 -5.62
N SER A 144 2.87 10.93 -5.18
CA SER A 144 3.90 10.01 -5.69
C SER A 144 3.70 8.52 -5.34
N GLY A 145 2.49 8.09 -4.96
CA GLY A 145 2.24 6.72 -4.51
C GLY A 145 2.72 6.43 -3.08
N LYS A 146 2.80 7.43 -2.19
CA LYS A 146 3.20 7.26 -0.77
C LYS A 146 2.48 6.10 -0.08
N THR A 147 1.18 5.97 -0.33
CA THR A 147 0.37 4.87 0.22
C THR A 147 0.87 3.51 -0.25
N SER A 148 1.07 3.35 -1.56
CA SER A 148 1.58 2.10 -2.11
C SER A 148 2.99 1.79 -1.61
N ASN A 149 3.80 2.82 -1.38
CA ASN A 149 5.15 2.67 -0.82
C ASN A 149 5.15 2.10 0.60
N TYR A 150 4.42 2.72 1.53
CA TYR A 150 4.44 2.22 2.91
C TYR A 150 3.75 0.86 3.04
N ILE A 151 2.67 0.59 2.30
CA ILE A 151 2.03 -0.73 2.31
C ILE A 151 2.95 -1.78 1.69
N GLY A 152 3.61 -1.47 0.57
CA GLY A 152 4.61 -2.34 -0.03
C GLY A 152 5.73 -2.69 0.94
N LEU A 153 6.25 -1.70 1.67
CA LEU A 153 7.23 -1.92 2.72
C LEU A 153 6.70 -2.81 3.86
N ILE A 154 5.48 -2.56 4.34
CA ILE A 154 4.81 -3.39 5.37
C ILE A 154 4.71 -4.84 4.93
N THR A 155 4.27 -5.08 3.68
CA THR A 155 4.13 -6.44 3.15
C THR A 155 5.47 -7.17 3.12
N LYS A 156 6.55 -6.49 2.70
CA LYS A 156 7.89 -7.07 2.64
C LYS A 156 8.53 -7.25 4.00
N ALA A 157 8.27 -6.34 4.94
CA ALA A 157 8.71 -6.48 6.32
C ALA A 157 8.06 -7.72 6.96
N ALA A 158 6.74 -7.89 6.78
CA ALA A 158 6.03 -9.09 7.23
C ALA A 158 6.60 -10.38 6.61
N ASP A 159 6.80 -10.37 5.29
CA ASP A 159 7.47 -11.44 4.53
C ASP A 159 8.89 -11.75 5.05
N ALA A 160 9.61 -10.74 5.52
CA ALA A 160 10.95 -10.86 6.09
C ALA A 160 10.96 -11.23 7.60
N GLY A 161 9.81 -11.47 8.23
CA GLY A 161 9.72 -11.92 9.63
C GLY A 161 9.48 -10.82 10.67
N TYR A 162 9.19 -9.58 10.26
CA TYR A 162 8.78 -8.54 11.19
C TYR A 162 7.39 -8.85 11.76
N LYS A 163 7.33 -9.13 13.07
CA LYS A 163 6.10 -9.60 13.74
C LYS A 163 5.16 -8.47 14.19
N LEU A 164 5.71 -7.28 14.46
CA LEU A 164 4.93 -6.12 14.92
C LEU A 164 5.23 -4.92 14.03
N ILE A 165 4.16 -4.34 13.49
CA ILE A 165 4.22 -3.19 12.59
C ILE A 165 3.31 -2.11 13.16
N VAL A 166 3.91 -1.00 13.59
CA VAL A 166 3.16 0.14 14.15
C VAL A 166 3.13 1.27 13.13
N VAL A 167 1.94 1.65 12.70
CA VAL A 167 1.71 2.74 11.75
C VAL A 167 1.13 3.93 12.50
N MET A 168 1.92 5.00 12.60
CA MET A 168 1.45 6.27 13.15
C MET A 168 0.76 7.08 12.04
N ALA A 169 -0.56 7.24 12.16
CA ALA A 169 -1.36 8.05 11.25
C ALA A 169 -1.38 9.54 11.67
N GLY A 170 -2.16 10.35 10.93
CA GLY A 170 -2.34 11.77 11.24
C GLY A 170 -3.00 12.04 12.59
N ILE A 171 -3.04 13.32 12.98
CA ILE A 171 -3.54 13.79 14.29
C ILE A 171 -5.07 13.65 14.40
N HIS A 172 -5.78 13.50 13.28
CA HIS A 172 -7.23 13.38 13.26
C HIS A 172 -7.69 11.92 13.13
N ASN A 173 -8.76 11.56 13.83
CA ASN A 173 -9.34 10.21 13.76
C ASN A 173 -9.74 9.82 12.33
N SER A 174 -10.21 10.77 11.52
CA SER A 174 -10.53 10.54 10.10
C SER A 174 -9.31 10.07 9.30
N LEU A 175 -8.14 10.69 9.49
CA LEU A 175 -6.89 10.28 8.83
C LEU A 175 -6.42 8.91 9.31
N ARG A 176 -6.61 8.61 10.60
CA ARG A 176 -6.29 7.30 11.19
C ARG A 176 -7.20 6.20 10.62
N SER A 177 -8.51 6.42 10.60
CA SER A 177 -9.49 5.52 9.97
C SER A 177 -9.21 5.28 8.48
N GLN A 178 -8.89 6.34 7.72
CA GLN A 178 -8.48 6.20 6.32
C GLN A 178 -7.19 5.40 6.15
N THR A 179 -6.23 5.58 7.05
CA THR A 179 -4.96 4.83 7.02
C THR A 179 -5.20 3.35 7.33
N GLN A 180 -6.04 3.06 8.32
CA GLN A 180 -6.47 1.70 8.63
C GLN A 180 -7.18 1.05 7.43
N LEU A 181 -8.16 1.71 6.81
CA LEU A 181 -8.86 1.16 5.64
C LEU A 181 -7.90 0.82 4.49
N ARG A 182 -6.86 1.64 4.27
CA ARG A 182 -5.81 1.35 3.28
C ARG A 182 -4.99 0.10 3.63
N ILE A 183 -4.73 -0.12 4.92
CA ILE A 183 -4.03 -1.31 5.42
C ILE A 183 -4.94 -2.55 5.38
N ASP A 184 -6.23 -2.37 5.68
CA ASP A 184 -7.27 -3.39 5.53
C ASP A 184 -7.33 -3.89 4.08
N GLU A 185 -7.35 -2.96 3.12
CA GLU A 185 -7.32 -3.27 1.67
C GLU A 185 -5.98 -3.84 1.20
N GLY A 186 -4.86 -3.28 1.65
CA GLY A 186 -3.55 -3.49 1.03
C GLY A 186 -2.67 -4.53 1.73
N PHE A 187 -3.00 -4.91 2.96
CA PHE A 187 -2.20 -5.82 3.77
C PHE A 187 -3.04 -6.92 4.43
N LEU A 188 -4.12 -6.58 5.15
CA LEU A 188 -4.92 -7.56 5.91
C LEU A 188 -5.84 -8.39 5.03
N GLY A 189 -6.53 -7.74 4.09
CA GLY A 189 -7.48 -8.38 3.17
C GLY A 189 -8.92 -8.48 3.68
N TYR A 190 -9.27 -7.80 4.76
CA TYR A 190 -10.62 -7.77 5.34
C TYR A 190 -10.89 -6.44 6.05
N ASP A 191 -12.17 -6.07 6.16
CA ASP A 191 -12.57 -4.85 6.88
C ASP A 191 -12.56 -5.09 8.39
N THR A 192 -11.71 -4.35 9.10
CA THR A 192 -11.52 -4.47 10.54
C THR A 192 -12.68 -3.89 11.37
N GLU A 193 -13.54 -3.04 10.81
CA GLU A 193 -14.72 -2.50 11.52
C GLU A 193 -15.86 -3.52 11.56
N THR A 194 -16.15 -4.16 10.43
CA THR A 194 -17.29 -5.08 10.29
C THR A 194 -16.94 -6.53 10.65
N SER A 195 -15.66 -6.93 10.58
CA SER A 195 -15.21 -8.26 10.97
C SER A 195 -15.10 -8.40 12.49
N ARG A 196 -16.19 -8.80 13.16
CA ARG A 196 -16.17 -9.14 14.59
C ARG A 196 -15.46 -10.45 14.93
N SER A 197 -15.07 -11.23 13.92
CA SER A 197 -14.35 -12.50 14.08
C SER A 197 -13.36 -12.70 12.95
N PHE A 198 -12.08 -12.90 13.30
CA PHE A 198 -10.93 -13.17 12.43
C PHE A 198 -11.10 -14.41 11.53
N LYS A 199 -12.21 -15.15 11.64
CA LYS A 199 -12.45 -16.45 10.96
C LYS A 199 -13.54 -16.44 9.88
N SER A 200 -14.16 -15.30 9.55
CA SER A 200 -15.24 -15.30 8.56
C SER A 200 -14.73 -14.94 7.17
N GLY A 201 -14.58 -15.94 6.30
CA GLY A 201 -14.20 -15.78 4.88
C GLY A 201 -15.17 -14.97 4.02
N THR A 202 -16.21 -14.36 4.60
CA THR A 202 -17.25 -13.59 3.92
C THR A 202 -16.95 -12.11 3.78
N ASN A 203 -15.95 -11.57 4.50
CA ASN A 203 -15.68 -10.12 4.51
C ASN A 203 -14.34 -9.75 3.86
N ARG A 204 -14.04 -10.38 2.72
CA ARG A 204 -12.80 -10.19 1.98
C ARG A 204 -12.83 -8.88 1.19
N MET A 205 -11.75 -8.11 1.29
CA MET A 205 -11.55 -6.88 0.52
C MET A 205 -10.09 -6.78 0.04
N GLY A 206 -9.87 -5.98 -1.00
CA GLY A 206 -8.55 -5.74 -1.59
C GLY A 206 -7.72 -7.01 -1.76
N VAL A 207 -6.54 -7.07 -1.12
CA VAL A 207 -5.61 -8.20 -1.18
C VAL A 207 -6.23 -9.55 -0.80
N GLY A 208 -7.25 -9.56 0.06
CA GLY A 208 -7.95 -10.79 0.48
C GLY A 208 -8.72 -11.49 -0.65
N ARG A 209 -8.87 -10.86 -1.81
CA ARG A 209 -9.47 -11.47 -3.02
C ARG A 209 -8.48 -12.27 -3.87
N PHE A 210 -7.17 -12.08 -3.66
CA PHE A 210 -6.12 -12.67 -4.50
C PHE A 210 -5.48 -13.89 -3.86
N ASP A 211 -5.16 -13.81 -2.57
CA ASP A 211 -4.67 -14.93 -1.78
C ASP A 211 -5.21 -14.81 -0.34
N PRO A 212 -6.31 -15.51 -0.04
CA PRO A 212 -7.02 -15.35 1.22
C PRO A 212 -6.32 -16.02 2.41
N ASP A 213 -5.38 -16.94 2.16
CA ASP A 213 -4.78 -17.80 3.19
C ASP A 213 -3.43 -17.28 3.69
N VAL A 214 -3.20 -15.97 3.55
CA VAL A 214 -2.03 -15.27 4.13
C VAL A 214 -2.48 -14.48 5.36
N PRO A 215 -2.34 -15.05 6.58
CA PRO A 215 -2.90 -14.49 7.80
C PRO A 215 -2.10 -13.28 8.30
N ALA A 216 -2.82 -12.20 8.62
CA ALA A 216 -2.29 -11.06 9.34
C ALA A 216 -3.38 -10.47 10.24
N HIS A 217 -2.96 -9.88 11.35
CA HIS A 217 -3.88 -9.46 12.41
C HIS A 217 -3.76 -7.97 12.68
N SER A 218 -4.85 -7.36 13.12
CA SER A 218 -4.89 -5.95 13.52
C SER A 218 -5.37 -5.81 14.96
N LEU A 219 -4.70 -4.97 15.74
CA LEU A 219 -5.15 -4.59 17.09
C LEU A 219 -6.02 -3.31 17.09
N THR A 220 -6.26 -2.76 15.90
CA THR A 220 -7.02 -1.52 15.67
C THR A 220 -8.02 -1.73 14.53
N SER A 221 -9.10 -0.94 14.48
CA SER A 221 -10.16 -1.08 13.47
C SER A 221 -10.48 0.20 12.71
N SER A 222 -10.98 0.13 11.49
CA SER A 222 -11.25 1.29 10.62
C SER A 222 -12.31 2.24 11.21
N ALA A 223 -13.08 1.79 12.21
CA ALA A 223 -14.04 2.59 12.97
C ALA A 223 -13.43 3.90 13.53
N PRO A 224 -14.22 5.00 13.62
CA PRO A 224 -13.73 6.29 14.14
C PRO A 224 -13.14 6.26 15.55
N ASN A 225 -13.59 5.30 16.37
CA ASN A 225 -13.12 5.04 17.73
C ASN A 225 -12.31 3.74 17.84
N GLY A 226 -11.85 3.18 16.71
CA GLY A 226 -11.10 1.93 16.60
C GLY A 226 -9.60 2.03 16.88
N ASP A 227 -9.16 3.08 17.58
CA ASP A 227 -7.77 3.24 18.02
C ASP A 227 -7.39 2.19 19.08
N PHE A 228 -6.08 2.00 19.29
CA PHE A 228 -5.57 0.96 20.18
C PHE A 228 -6.09 1.12 21.61
N ARG A 229 -6.57 0.03 22.20
CA ARG A 229 -6.94 -0.07 23.61
C ARG A 229 -6.42 -1.37 24.18
N GLN A 230 -5.90 -1.32 25.41
CA GLN A 230 -5.40 -2.51 26.12
C GLN A 230 -6.44 -3.63 26.17
N ALA A 231 -7.72 -3.29 26.46
CA ALA A 231 -8.81 -4.26 26.48
C ALA A 231 -8.98 -5.00 25.14
N VAL A 232 -8.72 -4.36 24.00
CA VAL A 232 -8.78 -5.03 22.68
C VAL A 232 -7.64 -6.04 22.56
N ALA A 233 -6.43 -5.66 22.99
CA ALA A 233 -5.28 -6.57 22.98
C ALA A 233 -5.46 -7.79 23.90
N GLU A 234 -6.15 -7.63 25.02
CA GLU A 234 -6.44 -8.72 25.96
C GLU A 234 -7.57 -9.64 25.46
N THR A 235 -8.55 -9.10 24.72
CA THR A 235 -9.64 -9.89 24.14
C THR A 235 -9.19 -10.73 22.95
N ILE A 236 -8.26 -10.21 22.15
CA ILE A 236 -7.75 -10.96 21.01
C ILE A 236 -6.69 -11.92 21.56
N ASN A 237 -6.98 -13.23 21.52
CA ASN A 237 -6.03 -14.29 21.86
C ASN A 237 -4.92 -14.42 20.79
N LEU A 238 -4.32 -13.30 20.42
CA LEU A 238 -3.18 -13.19 19.52
C LEU A 238 -1.97 -13.69 20.29
N ASN A 239 -1.48 -14.84 19.89
CA ASN A 239 -0.16 -15.24 20.29
C ASN A 239 0.83 -14.31 19.57
N LEU A 240 1.29 -13.23 20.23
CA LEU A 240 2.38 -12.39 19.72
C LEU A 240 3.70 -13.18 19.56
N ARG A 241 3.76 -14.41 20.09
CA ARG A 241 4.83 -15.38 19.82
C ARG A 241 4.56 -16.27 18.59
N GLY A 242 3.40 -16.12 17.95
CA GLY A 242 3.06 -16.77 16.69
C GLY A 242 3.90 -16.23 15.52
N THR A 243 3.69 -16.82 14.35
CA THR A 243 4.39 -16.43 13.10
C THR A 243 3.72 -15.28 12.38
N ASP A 244 2.42 -15.05 12.64
CA ASP A 244 1.64 -14.09 11.87
C ASP A 244 1.95 -12.64 12.28
N PRO A 245 2.14 -11.73 11.31
CA PRO A 245 2.41 -10.33 11.59
C PRO A 245 1.17 -9.63 12.16
N VAL A 246 1.42 -8.72 13.10
CA VAL A 246 0.40 -7.86 13.72
C VAL A 246 0.64 -6.41 13.34
N VAL A 247 -0.41 -5.74 12.85
CA VAL A 247 -0.40 -4.30 12.57
C VAL A 247 -1.20 -3.52 13.60
N VAL A 248 -0.72 -2.34 13.95
CA VAL A 248 -1.40 -1.40 14.84
C VAL A 248 -1.38 -0.02 14.20
N VAL A 249 -2.55 0.59 14.01
CA VAL A 249 -2.67 1.93 13.41
C VAL A 249 -3.12 2.92 14.47
N ILE A 250 -2.16 3.71 14.96
CA ILE A 250 -2.36 4.65 16.08
C ILE A 250 -2.35 6.09 15.58
N LYS A 251 -3.06 6.95 16.31
CA LYS A 251 -3.00 8.39 16.09
C LYS A 251 -1.67 8.97 16.58
N LYS A 252 -1.08 9.92 15.85
CA LYS A 252 0.07 10.68 16.35
C LYS A 252 -0.38 11.61 17.49
N THR A 253 0.11 11.39 18.70
CA THR A 253 -0.14 12.25 19.86
C THR A 253 0.95 13.32 19.95
N THR A 254 0.56 14.57 20.21
CA THR A 254 1.47 15.73 20.33
C THR A 254 1.89 16.05 21.76
N GLN A 255 1.42 15.29 22.76
CA GLN A 255 1.89 15.39 24.14
C GLN A 255 3.02 14.40 24.35
N PHE A 256 4.22 14.95 24.55
CA PHE A 256 5.37 14.27 25.14
C PHE A 256 5.41 14.56 26.64
#